data_AF-A0A1B2CTE7-F1
#
_entry.id   AF-A0A1B2CTE7-F1
#
_cell.length_a   1.000
_cell.length_b   1.000
_cell.length_c   1.000
_cell.angle_alpha   90.00
_cell.angle_beta   90.00
_cell.angle_gamma   90.00
#
_symmetry.space_group_name_H-M   'P 1'
#
loop_
_entity.id
_entity.type
_entity.pdbx_description
1 polymer ?
#
loop_
_entity_poly.entity_id
_entity_poly.type
_entity_poly.pdbx_seq_one_letter_code
_entity_poly.pdbx_strand_id
1 'polypeptide(L)' 'MSRPSTPVGAHVLVGGGLATGGLRYADDVGAQAVQVFVGNPRGWRRSAGDPAQDAAFVEGLAERGVPLYVHTPFLVNVG' A
#
# COMPACT_ATOMS: atom_id res chain seq x y z
N MET A 1 22.05 -2.89 -24.37
CA MET A 1 20.96 -3.45 -23.53
C MET A 1 20.48 -2.33 -22.62
N SER A 2 19.18 -2.01 -22.62
CA SER A 2 18.63 -1.00 -21.69
C SER A 2 18.75 -1.52 -20.26
N ARG A 3 19.13 -0.66 -19.32
CA ARG A 3 19.20 -1.01 -17.90
C ARG A 3 17.76 -1.33 -17.42
N PRO A 4 17.53 -2.38 -16.62
CA PRO A 4 16.20 -2.59 -16.04
C PRO A 4 15.77 -1.35 -15.26
N SER A 5 14.51 -0.94 -15.45
CA SER A 5 13.94 0.21 -14.76
C SER A 5 13.95 -0.03 -13.26
N THR A 6 14.42 0.93 -12.48
CA THR A 6 14.32 0.90 -11.02
C THR A 6 12.99 1.54 -10.64
N PRO A 7 12.00 0.78 -10.13
CA PRO A 7 10.70 1.34 -9.79
C PRO A 7 10.85 2.36 -8.66
N VAL A 8 10.28 3.55 -8.86
CA VAL A 8 10.18 4.58 -7.83
C VAL A 8 8.73 4.64 -7.34
N GLY A 9 8.56 4.55 -6.03
CA GLY A 9 7.26 4.37 -5.40
C GLY A 9 7.01 5.34 -4.25
N ALA A 10 5.87 5.13 -3.58
CA ALA A 10 5.48 5.91 -2.41
C ALA A 10 4.90 5.02 -1.31
N HIS A 11 5.00 5.49 -0.07
CA HIS A 11 4.13 5.02 1.01
C HIS A 11 2.79 5.72 0.86
N VAL A 12 1.76 5.00 0.38
CA VAL A 12 0.51 5.64 -0.07
C VAL A 12 -0.44 5.92 1.08
N LEU A 13 -1.16 7.04 0.97
CA LEU A 13 -2.15 7.46 1.96
C LEU A 13 -3.48 6.78 1.66
N VAL A 14 -3.97 5.98 2.61
CA VAL A 14 -5.18 5.14 2.45
C VAL A 14 -6.42 5.75 3.09
N GLY A 15 -6.50 7.09 3.09
CA GLY A 15 -7.63 7.82 3.64
C GLY A 15 -8.94 7.43 2.94
N GLY A 16 -9.89 6.87 3.68
CA GLY A 16 -11.17 6.39 3.14
C GLY A 16 -11.18 4.92 2.70
N GLY A 17 -10.05 4.20 2.78
CA GLY A 17 -9.93 2.79 2.41
C GLY A 17 -8.71 2.51 1.52
N LEU A 18 -8.27 1.25 1.48
CA LEU A 18 -7.13 0.83 0.65
C LEU A 18 -7.41 1.07 -0.85
N ALA A 19 -8.55 0.59 -1.35
CA ALA A 19 -8.88 0.72 -2.77
C ALA A 19 -9.32 2.14 -3.12
N THR A 20 -10.20 2.75 -2.31
CA THR A 20 -10.76 4.08 -2.59
C THR A 20 -9.72 5.19 -2.51
N GLY A 21 -8.93 5.23 -1.45
CA GLY A 21 -7.92 6.25 -1.22
C GLY A 21 -6.56 5.88 -1.79
N GLY A 22 -6.13 4.64 -1.55
CA GLY A 22 -4.78 4.17 -1.89
C GLY A 22 -4.51 4.08 -3.39
N LEU A 23 -5.45 3.56 -4.19
CA LEU A 23 -5.27 3.49 -5.66
C LEU A 23 -5.20 4.89 -6.27
N ARG A 24 -6.13 5.78 -5.89
CA ARG A 24 -6.13 7.16 -6.36
C ARG A 24 -4.81 7.85 -6.04
N TYR A 25 -4.32 7.74 -4.81
CA TYR A 25 -3.04 8.33 -4.42
C TYR A 25 -1.88 7.74 -5.23
N ALA A 26 -1.84 6.42 -5.41
CA ALA A 26 -0.81 5.76 -6.21
C ALA A 26 -0.77 6.30 -7.66
N ASP A 27 -1.95 6.50 -8.26
CA ASP A 27 -2.08 7.08 -9.60
C ASP A 27 -1.64 8.55 -9.63
N ASP A 28 -2.10 9.36 -8.66
CA ASP A 28 -1.80 10.79 -8.57
C ASP A 28 -0.29 11.07 -8.50
N VAL A 29 0.48 10.20 -7.82
CA VAL A 29 1.93 10.35 -7.69
C VAL A 29 2.74 9.55 -8.73
N GLY A 30 2.07 8.82 -9.62
CA GLY A 30 2.72 7.96 -10.62
C GLY A 30 3.56 6.84 -9.99
N ALA A 31 3.10 6.25 -8.90
CA ALA A 31 3.84 5.25 -8.14
C ALA A 31 4.07 3.96 -8.96
N GLN A 32 5.34 3.56 -9.10
CA GLN A 32 5.73 2.31 -9.76
C GLN A 32 5.98 1.18 -8.75
N ALA A 33 5.86 1.48 -7.45
CA ALA A 33 5.83 0.54 -6.34
C ALA A 33 5.05 1.19 -5.19
N VAL A 34 4.36 0.40 -4.38
CA VAL A 34 3.51 0.90 -3.31
C VAL A 34 3.87 0.26 -1.98
N GLN A 35 3.93 1.08 -0.93
CA GLN A 35 4.00 0.62 0.45
C GLN A 35 2.78 1.12 1.23
N VAL A 36 2.22 0.31 2.13
CA VAL A 36 1.07 0.69 2.98
C VAL A 36 1.23 0.22 4.41
N PHE A 37 0.50 0.89 5.32
CA PHE A 37 0.03 0.26 6.55
C PHE A 37 -1.35 -0.37 6.32
N VAL A 38 -1.52 -1.60 6.80
CA VAL A 38 -2.82 -2.32 6.77
C VAL A 38 -3.61 -2.18 8.09
N GLY A 39 -3.19 -1.25 8.95
CA GLY A 39 -3.82 -0.96 10.23
C GLY A 39 -3.21 0.27 10.91
N ASN A 40 -3.49 0.46 12.21
CA ASN A 40 -2.94 1.60 12.96
C ASN A 40 -1.43 1.40 13.22
N PRO A 41 -0.53 2.20 12.61
CA PRO A 41 0.90 2.01 12.80
C PRO A 41 1.40 2.49 14.17
N ARG A 42 0.58 3.22 14.93
CA ARG A 42 0.93 3.87 16.20
C ARG A 42 0.24 3.24 17.42
N GLY A 43 -0.49 2.15 17.26
CA GLY A 43 -1.22 1.52 18.37
C GLY A 43 -1.40 0.01 18.19
N TRP A 44 -1.65 -0.68 19.30
CA TRP A 44 -1.80 -2.14 19.33
C TRP A 44 -3.18 -2.65 18.89
N ARG A 45 -4.19 -1.78 18.92
CA ARG A 45 -5.54 -2.15 18.48
C ARG A 45 -5.53 -2.38 16.97
N ARG A 46 -5.81 -3.62 16.57
CA ARG A 46 -6.01 -3.98 15.17
C ARG A 46 -7.22 -3.25 14.60
N SER A 47 -7.09 -2.76 13.36
CA SER A 47 -8.23 -2.43 12.51
C SER A 47 -9.00 -3.72 12.18
N ALA A 48 -10.32 -3.61 12.01
CA ALA A 48 -11.12 -4.74 11.56
C ALA A 48 -10.79 -5.15 10.11
N GLY A 49 -10.23 -4.22 9.31
CA GLY A 49 -10.06 -4.39 7.87
C GLY A 49 -11.37 -4.28 7.12
N ASP A 50 -11.29 -4.30 5.79
CA ASP A 50 -12.43 -4.45 4.90
C ASP A 50 -12.00 -5.36 3.74
N PRO A 51 -12.41 -6.66 3.75
CA PRO A 51 -11.97 -7.61 2.74
C PRO A 51 -12.30 -7.19 1.31
N ALA A 52 -13.38 -6.43 1.09
CA ALA A 52 -13.73 -5.94 -0.24
C ALA A 52 -12.75 -4.84 -0.70
N GLN A 53 -12.32 -3.97 0.21
CA GLN A 53 -11.26 -3.00 -0.08
C GLN A 53 -9.91 -3.67 -0.31
N ASP A 54 -9.58 -4.69 0.49
CA ASP A 54 -8.32 -5.42 0.37
C ASP A 54 -8.22 -6.11 -1.01
N ALA A 55 -9.27 -6.82 -1.42
CA ALA A 55 -9.34 -7.47 -2.73
C ALA A 55 -9.24 -6.47 -3.88
N ALA A 56 -10.07 -5.42 -3.86
CA ALA A 56 -10.07 -4.39 -4.89
C ALA A 56 -8.73 -3.63 -4.99
N PHE A 57 -8.03 -3.44 -3.88
CA PHE A 57 -6.72 -2.81 -3.87
C PHE A 57 -5.66 -3.69 -4.52
N VAL A 58 -5.64 -4.98 -4.18
CA VAL A 58 -4.72 -5.96 -4.77
C VAL A 58 -4.96 -6.11 -6.28
N GLU A 59 -6.22 -6.27 -6.69
CA GLU A 59 -6.62 -6.35 -8.09
C GLU A 59 -6.23 -5.08 -8.85
N GLY A 60 -6.54 -3.91 -8.31
CA GLY A 60 -6.21 -2.63 -8.93
C GLY A 60 -4.71 -2.38 -9.11
N LEU A 61 -3.88 -2.77 -8.15
CA LEU A 61 -2.43 -2.69 -8.30
C LEU A 61 -1.88 -3.72 -9.29
N ALA A 62 -2.46 -4.92 -9.32
CA ALA A 62 -2.08 -5.97 -10.29
C ALA A 62 -2.37 -5.52 -11.73
N GLU A 63 -3.52 -4.90 -12.01
CA GLU A 63 -3.86 -4.32 -13.31
C GLU A 63 -2.84 -3.26 -13.77
N ARG A 64 -2.27 -2.51 -12.82
CA ARG A 64 -1.24 -1.49 -13.08
C ARG A 64 0.18 -2.07 -13.19
N GLY A 65 0.37 -3.35 -12.86
CA GLY A 65 1.69 -3.96 -12.74
C GLY A 65 2.54 -3.35 -11.61
N VAL A 66 1.91 -2.81 -10.57
CA VAL A 66 2.57 -2.11 -9.46
C VAL A 66 2.75 -3.07 -8.27
N PRO A 67 3.98 -3.40 -7.84
CA PRO A 67 4.22 -4.24 -6.68
C PRO A 67 3.80 -3.55 -5.37
N LEU A 68 3.24 -4.34 -4.46
CA LEU A 68 2.73 -3.93 -3.14
C LEU A 68 3.60 -4.49 -2.01
N TYR A 69 3.93 -3.64 -1.04
CA TYR A 69 4.65 -3.99 0.18
C TYR A 69 3.88 -3.51 1.42
N VAL A 70 3.87 -4.33 2.48
CA VAL A 70 3.25 -3.97 3.76
C VAL A 70 4.34 -3.59 4.75
N HIS A 71 4.18 -2.43 5.39
CA HIS A 71 5.05 -2.01 6.48
C HIS A 71 4.46 -2.44 7.83
N THR A 72 5.29 -3.01 8.70
CA THR A 72 4.90 -3.36 10.07
C THR A 72 4.65 -2.11 10.93
N PRO A 73 3.75 -2.14 11.92
CA PRO A 73 3.56 -1.02 12.83
C PRO A 73 4.86 -0.58 13.51
N PHE A 74 5.01 0.72 13.77
CA PHE A 74 6.21 1.29 14.38
C PHE A 74 6.53 0.72 15.78
N LEU A 75 5.53 0.15 16.43
CA LEU A 75 5.64 -0.38 17.79
C LEU A 75 6.26 -1.78 17.87
N VAL A 76 6.39 -2.50 16.74
CA VAL A 76 6.96 -3.85 16.74
C VAL A 76 8.43 -3.79 17.15
N ASN A 77 8.77 -4.39 18.29
CA ASN A 77 10.13 -4.59 18.77
C ASN A 77 10.27 -6.05 19.22
N VAL A 78 11.12 -6.83 18.54
CA VAL A 78 11.24 -8.29 18.75
C VAL A 78 12.42 -8.70 19.64
N GLY A 79 13.23 -7.75 20.13
CA GLY A 79 14.40 -8.03 20.98
C GLY A 79 15.47 -6.95 20.90
#